data_AF-A0A1L6I0W1-F1
#
_entry.id   AF-A0A1L6I0W1-F1
#
_cell.length_a   1.000
_cell.length_b   1.000
_cell.length_c   1.000
_cell.angle_alpha   90.00
_cell.angle_beta   90.00
_cell.angle_gamma   90.00
#
_symmetry.space_group_name_H-M   'P 1'
#
loop_
_entity.id
_entity.type
_entity.pdbx_description
1 polymer ?
#
loop_
_entity_poly.entity_id
_entity_poly.type
_entity_poly.pdbx_seq_one_letter_code
_entity_poly.pdbx_strand_id
1 'polypeptide(L)'
;MSDAKRNAELWRLLARVRELRLERRRRALNAARDGLHQADARLEQRREEIRRHDAQRESILQSCGHDKRGGRLWREALRWHDERTPELHRALAFAIRERSAAADQVTKASTQLQRETIGRDDALERARRFKAALLDRD
;
A
#
# COMPACT_ATOMS: atom_id res chain seq x y z
N MET A 1 -34.60 10.66 -35.46
CA MET A 1 -33.81 11.11 -34.29
C MET A 1 -32.42 11.46 -34.80
N SER A 2 -31.96 12.71 -34.66
CA SER A 2 -30.67 13.15 -35.24
C SER A 2 -29.49 12.36 -34.65
N ASP A 3 -28.52 11.98 -35.48
CA ASP A 3 -27.30 11.27 -35.05
C ASP A 3 -26.55 12.01 -33.94
N ALA A 4 -26.59 13.35 -33.94
CA ALA A 4 -26.00 14.16 -32.88
C ALA A 4 -26.68 13.95 -31.51
N LYS A 5 -28.00 13.72 -31.49
CA LYS A 5 -28.76 13.41 -30.25
C LYS A 5 -28.38 12.02 -29.72
N ARG A 6 -28.30 11.03 -30.61
CA ARG A 6 -27.88 9.67 -30.24
C ARG A 6 -26.45 9.64 -29.70
N ASN A 7 -25.54 10.41 -30.33
CA ASN A 7 -24.16 10.56 -29.88
C ASN A 7 -24.08 11.28 -28.52
N ALA A 8 -24.84 12.35 -28.31
CA ALA A 8 -24.88 13.04 -27.01
C ALA A 8 -25.36 12.12 -25.87
N GLU A 9 -26.40 11.31 -26.11
CA GLU A 9 -26.92 10.34 -25.14
C GLU A 9 -25.90 9.23 -24.84
N LEU A 10 -25.23 8.70 -25.88
CA LEU A 10 -24.17 7.71 -25.71
C LEU A 10 -23.03 8.24 -24.83
N TRP A 11 -22.52 9.44 -25.11
CA TRP A 11 -21.43 10.03 -24.34
C TRP A 11 -21.83 10.36 -22.90
N ARG A 12 -23.10 10.71 -22.65
CA ARG A 12 -23.63 10.82 -21.27
C ARG A 12 -23.65 9.48 -20.54
N LEU A 13 -24.10 8.42 -21.19
CA LEU A 13 -24.07 7.07 -20.62
C LEU A 13 -22.64 6.65 -20.29
N LEU A 14 -21.69 6.87 -21.21
CA LEU A 14 -20.28 6.59 -21.00
C LEU A 14 -19.70 7.38 -19.82
N ALA A 15 -20.04 8.67 -19.70
CA ALA A 15 -19.64 9.48 -18.55
C ALA A 15 -20.17 8.90 -17.23
N ARG A 16 -21.43 8.45 -17.20
CA ARG A 16 -22.04 7.82 -16.02
C ARG A 16 -21.38 6.49 -15.65
N VAL A 17 -21.08 5.64 -16.63
CA VAL A 17 -20.34 4.38 -16.39
C VAL A 17 -18.94 4.68 -15.84
N ARG A 18 -18.26 5.69 -16.36
CA ARG A 18 -16.94 6.10 -15.87
C ARG A 18 -16.98 6.68 -14.47
N GLU A 19 -18.04 7.40 -14.10
CA GLU A 19 -18.26 7.86 -12.73
C GLU A 19 -18.32 6.68 -11.74
N LEU A 20 -19.08 5.63 -12.06
CA LEU A 20 -19.11 4.41 -11.26
C LEU A 20 -17.75 3.71 -11.18
N ARG A 21 -16.99 3.68 -12.28
CA ARG A 21 -15.62 3.14 -12.28
C ARG A 21 -14.70 3.98 -11.39
N LEU A 22 -14.83 5.30 -11.43
CA LEU A 22 -14.05 6.23 -10.64
C LEU A 22 -14.31 6.03 -9.15
N GLU A 23 -15.55 5.83 -8.73
CA GLU A 23 -15.88 5.46 -7.35
C GLU A 23 -15.21 4.13 -6.94
N ARG A 24 -15.27 3.10 -7.78
CA ARG A 24 -14.59 1.82 -7.51
C ARG A 24 -13.06 2.00 -7.40
N ARG A 25 -12.46 2.83 -8.27
CA ARG A 25 -11.02 3.14 -8.21
C ARG A 25 -10.65 3.92 -6.95
N ARG A 26 -11.49 4.86 -6.49
CA ARG A 26 -11.29 5.55 -5.21
C ARG A 26 -11.29 4.58 -4.04
N ARG A 27 -12.25 3.64 -4.00
CA ARG A 27 -12.29 2.59 -2.96
C ARG A 27 -11.04 1.71 -3.01
N ALA A 28 -10.60 1.31 -4.21
CA ALA A 28 -9.39 0.53 -4.38
C ALA A 28 -8.12 1.28 -3.92
N LEU A 29 -8.02 2.58 -4.20
CA LEU A 29 -6.91 3.41 -3.72
C LEU A 29 -6.91 3.53 -2.20
N ASN A 30 -8.07 3.71 -1.57
CA ASN A 30 -8.17 3.76 -0.12
C ASN A 30 -7.76 2.42 0.51
N ALA A 31 -8.27 1.30 -0.01
CA ALA A 31 -7.87 -0.04 0.45
C ALA A 31 -6.36 -0.28 0.28
N ALA A 32 -5.75 0.20 -0.80
CA ALA A 32 -4.30 0.11 -1.00
C ALA A 32 -3.52 0.96 0.02
N ARG A 33 -4.01 2.15 0.38
CA ARG A 33 -3.42 3.01 1.42
C ARG A 33 -3.52 2.36 2.80
N ASP A 34 -4.68 1.77 3.12
CA ASP A 34 -4.87 1.02 4.37
C ASP A 34 -3.89 -0.16 4.44
N GLY A 35 -3.71 -0.88 3.33
CA GLY A 35 -2.72 -1.95 3.21
C GLY A 35 -1.28 -1.46 3.42
N LEU A 36 -0.92 -0.28 2.89
CA LEU A 36 0.39 0.32 3.12
C LEU A 36 0.59 0.71 4.60
N HIS A 37 -0.41 1.32 5.23
CA HIS A 37 -0.36 1.66 6.65
C HIS A 37 -0.17 0.42 7.54
N GLN A 38 -0.86 -0.68 7.22
CA GLN A 38 -0.67 -1.96 7.91
C GLN A 38 0.74 -2.51 7.71
N ALA A 39 1.30 -2.42 6.50
CA ALA A 39 2.66 -2.86 6.22
C ALA A 39 3.72 -2.01 6.95
N ASP A 40 3.51 -0.69 7.03
CA ASP A 40 4.36 0.20 7.84
C ASP A 40 4.31 -0.18 9.33
N ALA A 41 3.12 -0.44 9.88
CA ALA A 41 2.97 -0.87 11.26
C ALA A 41 3.68 -2.21 11.55
N ARG A 42 3.57 -3.19 10.62
CA ARG A 42 4.31 -4.46 10.73
C ARG A 42 5.82 -4.26 10.67
N LEU A 43 6.31 -3.37 9.80
CA LEU A 43 7.72 -3.05 9.69
C LEU A 43 8.25 -2.47 11.02
N GLU A 44 7.54 -1.53 11.61
CA GLU A 44 7.90 -0.95 12.91
C GLU A 44 7.84 -2.00 14.03
N GLN A 45 6.85 -2.88 14.02
CA GLN A 45 6.79 -4.01 14.96
C GLN A 45 8.04 -4.90 14.86
N ARG A 46 8.50 -5.25 13.64
CA ARG A 46 9.72 -6.06 13.47
C ARG A 46 10.99 -5.34 13.92
N ARG A 47 11.07 -4.02 13.71
CA ARG A 47 12.16 -3.19 14.24
C ARG A 47 12.17 -3.20 15.76
N GLU A 48 11.00 -3.10 16.39
CA GLU A 48 10.88 -3.15 17.84
C GLU A 48 11.20 -4.53 18.42
N GLU A 49 10.84 -5.62 17.73
CA GLU A 49 11.23 -6.97 18.12
C GLU A 49 12.76 -7.14 18.14
N ILE A 50 13.46 -6.60 17.15
CA ILE A 50 14.94 -6.59 17.12
C ILE A 50 15.49 -5.75 18.27
N ARG A 51 14.99 -4.53 18.49
CA ARG A 51 15.44 -3.68 19.62
C ARG A 51 15.27 -4.38 20.97
N ARG A 52 14.15 -5.07 21.18
CA ARG A 52 13.92 -5.85 22.41
C ARG A 52 14.88 -7.03 22.53
N HIS A 53 15.16 -7.73 21.43
CA HIS A 53 16.13 -8.82 21.41
C HIS A 53 17.56 -8.32 21.73
N ASP A 54 17.96 -7.17 21.19
CA ASP A 54 19.25 -6.55 21.47
C ASP A 54 19.38 -6.10 22.94
N ALA A 55 18.33 -5.48 23.49
CA ALA A 55 18.29 -5.09 24.90
C ALA A 55 18.35 -6.31 25.85
N GLN A 56 17.67 -7.41 25.50
CA GLN A 56 17.77 -8.66 26.24
C GLN A 56 19.18 -9.24 26.19
N ARG A 57 19.83 -9.18 25.02
CA ARG A 57 21.21 -9.63 24.84
C ARG A 57 22.16 -8.86 25.76
N GLU A 58 22.01 -7.55 25.86
CA GLU A 58 22.80 -6.71 26.76
C GLU A 58 22.60 -7.10 28.22
N SER A 59 21.35 -7.35 28.64
CA SER A 59 21.04 -7.80 30.00
C SER A 59 21.69 -9.16 30.34
N ILE A 60 21.71 -10.11 29.39
CA ILE A 60 22.41 -11.40 29.54
C ILE A 60 23.92 -11.17 29.72
N LEU A 61 24.51 -10.27 28.93
CA LEU A 61 25.95 -9.96 29.01
C LEU A 61 26.33 -9.30 30.34
N GLN A 62 25.51 -8.37 30.82
CA GLN A 62 25.72 -7.72 32.13
C GLN A 62 25.67 -8.75 33.27
N SER A 63 24.77 -9.73 33.18
CA SER A 63 24.63 -10.80 34.19
C SER A 63 25.80 -11.81 34.17
N CYS A 64 26.44 -12.00 33.01
CA CYS A 64 27.53 -12.95 32.82
C CYS A 64 28.84 -12.53 33.55
N GLY A 65 29.06 -11.23 33.75
CA GLY A 65 30.31 -10.71 34.33
C GLY A 65 30.53 -10.99 35.82
N HIS A 66 29.57 -11.60 36.51
CA HIS A 66 29.53 -11.65 37.98
C HIS A 66 29.90 -13.02 38.59
N ASP A 67 29.93 -14.12 37.82
CA ASP A 67 30.28 -15.44 38.35
C ASP A 67 31.16 -16.28 37.40
N LYS A 68 32.40 -16.57 37.83
CA LYS A 68 33.37 -17.39 37.08
C LYS A 68 32.95 -18.87 37.00
N ARG A 69 32.13 -19.38 37.93
CA ARG A 69 31.66 -20.79 37.90
C ARG A 69 30.52 -21.00 36.88
N GLY A 70 29.72 -19.97 36.63
CA GLY A 70 28.60 -20.01 35.67
C GLY A 70 28.95 -19.73 34.21
N GLY A 71 30.20 -19.39 33.88
CA GLY A 71 30.58 -18.87 32.56
C GLY A 71 30.26 -19.79 31.36
N ARG A 72 30.19 -21.12 31.55
CA ARG A 72 29.75 -22.04 30.50
C ARG A 72 28.24 -21.93 30.23
N LEU A 73 27.43 -21.87 31.28
CA LEU A 73 25.96 -21.74 31.17
C LEU A 73 25.57 -20.41 30.53
N TRP A 74 26.26 -19.33 30.89
CA TRP A 74 26.02 -18.02 30.26
C TRP A 74 26.41 -17.96 28.78
N ARG A 75 27.52 -18.60 28.38
CA ARG A 75 27.89 -18.73 26.96
C ARG A 75 26.89 -19.57 26.18
N GLU A 76 26.37 -20.64 26.79
CA GLU A 76 25.30 -21.45 26.21
C GLU A 76 24.02 -20.63 26.03
N ALA A 77 23.58 -19.90 27.05
CA ALA A 77 22.41 -19.02 27.00
C ALA A 77 22.54 -17.92 25.93
N LEU A 78 23.70 -17.26 25.84
CA LEU A 78 23.96 -16.23 24.84
C LEU A 78 23.93 -16.80 23.42
N ARG A 79 24.50 -17.98 23.20
CA ARG A 79 24.44 -18.66 21.90
C ARG A 79 23.01 -19.00 21.51
N TRP A 80 22.22 -19.59 22.42
CA TRP A 80 20.81 -19.86 22.18
C TRP A 80 20.00 -18.60 21.87
N HIS A 81 20.32 -17.48 22.52
CA HIS A 81 19.71 -16.18 22.24
C HIS A 81 20.07 -15.66 20.84
N ASP A 82 21.36 -15.72 20.49
CA ASP A 82 21.91 -15.24 19.22
C ASP A 82 21.46 -16.10 18.02
N GLU A 83 21.10 -17.38 18.24
CA GLU A 83 20.51 -18.25 17.20
C GLU A 83 19.18 -17.72 16.64
N ARG A 84 18.48 -16.85 17.38
CA ARG A 84 17.23 -16.22 16.94
C ARG A 84 17.44 -15.00 16.04
N THR A 85 18.62 -14.39 16.07
CA THR A 85 18.96 -13.18 15.31
C THR A 85 18.71 -13.31 13.81
N PRO A 86 19.13 -14.40 13.13
CA PRO A 86 18.88 -14.57 11.69
C PRO A 86 17.40 -14.67 11.33
N GLU A 87 16.55 -15.21 12.22
CA GLU A 87 15.11 -15.26 12.01
C GLU A 87 14.50 -13.85 12.06
N LEU A 88 14.88 -13.04 13.04
CA LEU A 88 14.40 -11.66 13.19
C LEU A 88 14.79 -10.80 11.99
N HIS A 89 16.03 -10.90 11.50
CA HIS A 89 16.45 -10.16 10.30
C HIS A 89 15.74 -10.65 9.03
N ARG A 90 15.46 -11.96 8.89
CA ARG A 90 14.65 -12.48 7.78
C ARG A 90 13.22 -11.95 7.83
N ALA A 91 12.61 -11.90 9.02
CA ALA A 91 11.29 -11.33 9.23
C ALA A 91 11.25 -9.83 8.90
N LEU A 92 12.27 -9.06 9.30
CA LEU A 92 12.41 -7.66 8.96
C LEU A 92 12.54 -7.46 7.44
N ALA A 93 13.42 -8.23 6.79
CA ALA A 93 13.62 -8.16 5.34
C ALA A 93 12.32 -8.51 4.57
N PHE A 94 11.54 -9.46 5.08
CA PHE A 94 10.23 -9.78 4.54
C PHE A 94 9.26 -8.60 4.70
N ALA A 95 9.16 -7.99 5.88
CA ALA A 95 8.30 -6.83 6.12
C ALA A 95 8.67 -5.62 5.22
N ILE A 96 9.97 -5.39 4.97
CA ILE A 96 10.43 -4.35 4.03
C ILE A 96 9.90 -4.63 2.61
N ARG A 97 9.96 -5.88 2.15
CA ARG A 97 9.42 -6.27 0.83
C ARG A 97 7.91 -6.12 0.77
N GLU A 98 7.18 -6.52 1.80
CA GLU A 98 5.72 -6.33 1.87
C GLU A 98 5.34 -4.85 1.78
N ARG A 99 6.04 -3.99 2.54
CA ARG A 99 5.84 -2.54 2.48
C ARG A 99 6.11 -1.98 1.10
N SER A 100 7.20 -2.38 0.45
CA SER A 100 7.50 -1.98 -0.92
C SER A 100 6.40 -2.39 -1.90
N ALA A 101 5.94 -3.65 -1.81
CA ALA A 101 4.85 -4.13 -2.65
C ALA A 101 3.54 -3.35 -2.40
N ALA A 102 3.23 -3.01 -1.15
CA ALA A 102 2.06 -2.19 -0.82
C ALA A 102 2.17 -0.77 -1.39
N ALA A 103 3.36 -0.14 -1.34
CA ALA A 103 3.61 1.16 -1.95
C ALA A 103 3.42 1.14 -3.48
N ASP A 104 3.86 0.06 -4.14
CA ASP A 104 3.61 -0.14 -5.57
C ASP A 104 2.12 -0.26 -5.88
N GLN A 105 1.34 -0.93 -5.02
CA GLN A 105 -0.11 -1.03 -5.19
C GLN A 105 -0.80 0.34 -5.07
N VAL A 106 -0.36 1.18 -4.13
CA VAL A 106 -0.87 2.57 -4.01
C VAL A 106 -0.57 3.36 -5.28
N THR A 107 0.65 3.25 -5.81
CA THR A 107 1.06 3.93 -7.05
C THR A 107 0.21 3.47 -8.23
N LYS A 108 0.02 2.15 -8.38
CA LYS A 108 -0.83 1.55 -9.42
C LYS A 108 -2.29 2.01 -9.30
N ALA A 109 -2.87 1.98 -8.10
CA ALA A 109 -4.25 2.41 -7.87
C ALA A 109 -4.44 3.91 -8.15
N SER A 110 -3.47 4.74 -7.76
CA SER A 110 -3.46 6.17 -8.05
C SER A 110 -3.45 6.45 -9.56
N THR A 111 -2.58 5.75 -10.29
CA THR A 111 -2.47 5.86 -11.75
C THR A 111 -3.78 5.44 -12.44
N GLN A 112 -4.40 4.35 -11.98
CA GLN A 112 -5.69 3.90 -12.52
C GLN A 112 -6.81 4.91 -12.25
N LEU A 113 -6.84 5.52 -11.06
CA LEU A 113 -7.81 6.57 -10.73
C LEU A 113 -7.63 7.80 -11.61
N GLN A 114 -6.39 8.23 -11.85
CA GLN A 114 -6.09 9.34 -12.74
C GLN A 114 -6.56 9.07 -14.17
N ARG A 115 -6.28 7.87 -14.71
CA ARG A 115 -6.75 7.47 -16.06
C ARG A 115 -8.26 7.50 -16.18
N GLU A 116 -8.99 7.00 -15.18
CA GLU A 116 -10.46 7.04 -15.20
C GLU A 116 -11.02 8.46 -15.05
N THR A 117 -10.33 9.33 -14.31
CA THR A 117 -10.70 10.75 -14.16
C THR A 117 -10.61 11.47 -15.50
N ILE A 118 -9.46 11.34 -16.19
CA ILE A 118 -9.25 11.91 -17.53
C ILE A 118 -10.30 11.39 -18.51
N GLY A 119 -10.55 10.09 -18.50
CA GLY A 119 -11.54 9.49 -19.40
C GLY A 119 -12.98 9.94 -19.12
N ARG A 120 -13.33 10.23 -17.86
CA ARG A 120 -14.65 10.79 -17.50
C ARG A 120 -14.77 12.21 -18.05
N ASP A 121 -13.73 13.01 -17.88
CA ASP A 121 -13.74 14.41 -18.30
C ASP A 121 -13.83 14.53 -19.83
N ASP A 122 -13.11 13.71 -20.59
CA ASP A 122 -13.25 13.61 -22.05
C ASP A 122 -14.68 13.21 -22.46
N ALA A 123 -15.29 12.23 -21.78
CA ALA A 123 -16.67 11.81 -22.07
C ALA A 123 -17.69 12.93 -21.82
N LEU A 124 -17.52 13.70 -20.74
CA LEU A 124 -18.35 14.86 -20.44
C LEU A 124 -18.16 15.98 -21.47
N GLU A 125 -16.92 16.25 -21.87
CA GLU A 125 -16.60 17.25 -22.89
C GLU A 125 -17.24 16.90 -24.24
N ARG A 126 -17.12 15.64 -24.67
CA ARG A 126 -17.75 15.16 -25.91
C ARG A 126 -19.27 15.22 -25.84
N ALA A 127 -19.89 14.84 -24.72
CA ALA A 127 -21.32 14.97 -24.53
C ALA A 127 -21.79 16.43 -24.65
N ARG A 128 -21.02 17.40 -24.14
CA ARG A 128 -21.30 18.83 -24.28
C ARG A 128 -21.17 19.30 -25.72
N ARG A 129 -20.10 18.89 -26.43
CA ARG A 129 -19.89 19.23 -27.85
C ARG A 129 -21.04 18.77 -28.75
N PHE A 130 -21.49 17.52 -28.60
CA PHE A 130 -22.64 17.03 -29.38
C PHE A 130 -23.95 17.73 -28.99
N LYS A 131 -24.12 18.13 -27.72
CA LYS A 131 -25.27 18.94 -27.31
C LYS A 131 -25.26 20.33 -27.94
N ALA A 132 -24.10 21.00 -27.99
CA ALA A 132 -23.96 22.30 -28.63
C ALA A 132 -24.26 22.23 -30.14
N ALA A 133 -23.72 21.23 -30.84
CA ALA A 133 -23.97 21.03 -32.27
C ALA A 133 -25.44 20.72 -32.63
N LEU A 134 -26.28 20.33 -31.66
CA LEU A 134 -27.73 20.25 -31.84
C LEU A 134 -28.38 21.64 -31.77
N LEU A 135 -27.95 22.48 -30.83
CA LEU A 135 -28.47 23.83 -30.66
C LEU A 135 -28.08 24.79 -31.80
N ASP A 136 -26.94 24.56 -32.45
CA ASP A 136 -26.49 25.36 -33.60
C ASP A 136 -27.17 24.94 -34.93
N ARG A 137 -27.93 23.83 -34.93
CA ARG A 137 -28.63 23.28 -36.11
C ARG A 137 -30.14 23.49 -36.10
N ASP A 138 -30.69 23.89 -34.95
CA ASP A 138 -32.09 24.26 -34.74
C ASP A 138 -32.25 25.78 -34.87
#